data_AF-A0A7S4I6V8-F1
#
_entry.id   AF-A0A7S4I6V8-F1
#
_cell.length_a   1.000
_cell.length_b   1.000
_cell.length_c   1.000
_cell.angle_alpha   90.00
_cell.angle_beta   90.00
_cell.angle_gamma   90.00
#
_symmetry.space_group_name_H-M   'P 1'
#
loop_
_entity.id
_entity.type
_entity.pdbx_description
1 polymer ?
#
loop_
_entity_poly.entity_id
_entity_poly.type
_entity_poly.pdbx_seq_one_letter_code
_entity_poly.pdbx_strand_id
1 'polypeptide(L)'
;EQLAKRRIEFSRPERIILVRHGQSEGNVDRDAYASVPDSQIPLTERGFAQAVVAGLQIRQLVGNETVRVFYSPYLRAKQTMLAILRAFDGQTVQLSSEP
;
A
#
# COMPACT_ATOMS: atom_id res chain seq x y z
N GLU A 1 14.48 17.98 39.09
CA GLU A 1 14.74 17.50 37.72
C GLU A 1 13.45 17.01 37.10
N GLN A 2 13.06 17.64 36.00
CA GLN A 2 11.85 17.31 35.25
C GLN A 2 12.04 15.95 34.59
N LEU A 3 11.28 14.95 35.04
CA LEU A 3 10.93 13.80 34.20
C LEU A 3 10.19 14.35 32.99
N ALA A 4 10.96 14.68 31.96
CA ALA A 4 10.47 15.06 30.65
C ALA A 4 9.50 13.96 30.23
N LYS A 5 8.21 14.27 30.31
CA LYS A 5 7.14 13.48 29.71
C LYS A 5 7.64 13.14 28.31
N ARG A 6 7.97 11.87 28.07
CA ARG A 6 8.15 11.31 26.73
C ARG A 6 6.80 11.47 26.05
N ARG A 7 6.57 12.68 25.54
CA ARG A 7 5.57 12.96 24.54
C ARG A 7 6.00 12.04 23.42
N ILE A 8 5.27 10.95 23.21
CA ILE A 8 5.32 10.25 21.94
C ILE A 8 4.89 11.33 20.96
N GLU A 9 5.85 12.06 20.40
CA GLU A 9 5.60 12.92 19.27
C GLU A 9 5.12 11.97 18.19
N PHE A 10 3.80 11.87 18.05
CA PHE A 10 3.23 11.48 16.78
C PHE A 10 3.69 12.53 15.79
N SER A 11 4.90 12.34 15.25
CA SER A 11 5.43 13.17 14.19
C SER A 11 4.41 13.08 13.08
N ARG A 12 3.78 14.22 12.75
CA ARG A 12 2.86 14.27 11.62
C ARG A 12 3.62 13.81 10.38
N PRO A 13 2.99 13.02 9.50
CA PRO A 13 3.68 12.60 8.29
C PRO A 13 4.05 13.82 7.47
N GLU A 14 5.27 13.85 6.94
CA GLU A 14 5.72 14.89 6.02
C GLU A 14 4.89 14.87 4.72
N ARG A 15 4.47 13.67 4.30
CA ARG A 15 3.68 13.45 3.09
C ARG A 15 2.64 12.36 3.29
N ILE A 16 1.49 12.54 2.65
CA ILE A 16 0.47 11.51 2.48
C ILE A 16 0.45 11.15 1.01
N ILE A 17 0.78 9.90 0.69
CA ILE A 17 0.78 9.38 -0.67
C ILE A 17 -0.43 8.48 -0.83
N LEU A 18 -1.38 8.89 -1.67
CA LEU A 18 -2.59 8.13 -1.96
C LEU A 18 -2.35 7.24 -3.18
N VAL A 19 -2.55 5.93 -3.02
CA VAL A 19 -2.36 4.95 -4.08
C VAL A 19 -3.66 4.22 -4.32
N ARG A 20 -4.17 4.30 -5.55
CA ARG A 20 -5.26 3.44 -6.02
C ARG A 20 -4.70 2.05 -6.31
N HIS A 21 -5.45 1.00 -6.01
CA HIS A 21 -5.08 -0.37 -6.39
C HIS A 21 -4.80 -0.48 -7.90
N GLY A 22 -3.91 -1.40 -8.29
CA GLY A 22 -3.65 -1.73 -9.69
C GLY A 22 -4.89 -2.28 -10.40
N GLN A 23 -4.82 -2.41 -11.73
CA GLN A 23 -5.90 -3.01 -12.51
C GLN A 23 -6.27 -4.40 -11.97
N SER A 24 -7.57 -4.59 -11.70
CA SER A 24 -8.11 -5.87 -11.24
C SER A 24 -8.88 -6.59 -12.33
N GLU A 25 -9.11 -7.90 -12.18
CA GLU A 25 -9.94 -8.68 -13.11
C GLU A 25 -11.32 -8.04 -13.28
N GLY A 26 -11.95 -7.62 -12.18
CA GLY A 26 -13.22 -6.87 -12.21
C GLY A 26 -13.19 -5.51 -12.90
N ASN A 27 -12.01 -4.93 -13.15
CA ASN A 27 -11.88 -3.69 -13.95
C ASN A 27 -11.81 -3.99 -15.45
N VAL A 28 -11.30 -5.18 -15.83
CA VAL A 28 -11.23 -5.64 -17.21
C VAL A 28 -12.57 -6.23 -17.63
N ASP A 29 -13.12 -7.11 -16.79
CA ASP A 29 -14.38 -7.78 -17.02
C ASP A 29 -15.28 -7.65 -15.78
N ARG A 30 -16.41 -6.97 -15.93
CA ARG A 30 -17.36 -6.80 -14.82
C ARG A 30 -18.10 -8.09 -14.48
N ASP A 31 -18.15 -9.07 -15.38
CA ASP A 31 -18.81 -10.34 -15.10
C ASP A 31 -18.01 -11.18 -14.08
N ALA A 32 -16.75 -10.84 -13.84
CA ALA A 32 -15.96 -11.41 -12.74
C ALA A 32 -16.66 -11.28 -11.38
N TYR A 33 -17.45 -10.22 -11.16
CA TYR A 33 -18.21 -10.02 -9.91
C TYR A 33 -19.36 -11.02 -9.72
N ALA A 34 -19.80 -11.71 -10.80
CA ALA A 34 -20.82 -12.74 -10.70
C ALA A 34 -20.27 -14.05 -10.14
N SER A 35 -18.96 -14.30 -10.28
CA SER A 35 -18.30 -15.54 -9.88
C SER A 35 -17.33 -15.39 -8.70
N VAL A 36 -16.79 -14.18 -8.51
CA VAL A 36 -15.82 -13.86 -7.45
C VAL A 36 -16.36 -12.71 -6.60
N PRO A 37 -16.44 -12.85 -5.26
CA PRO A 37 -16.84 -11.76 -4.38
C PRO A 37 -15.95 -10.53 -4.57
N ASP A 38 -16.52 -9.31 -4.53
CA ASP A 38 -15.77 -8.06 -4.76
C ASP A 38 -14.51 -7.96 -3.88
N SER A 39 -14.60 -8.35 -2.60
CA SER A 39 -13.47 -8.35 -1.67
C SER A 39 -12.32 -9.29 -2.07
N GLN A 40 -12.58 -10.26 -2.93
CA GLN A 40 -11.64 -11.28 -3.41
C GLN A 40 -11.24 -11.10 -4.87
N ILE A 41 -11.71 -10.05 -5.55
CA ILE A 41 -11.29 -9.78 -6.93
C ILE A 41 -9.78 -9.49 -6.96
N PRO A 42 -8.98 -10.31 -7.69
CA PRO A 42 -7.54 -10.16 -7.74
C PRO A 42 -7.10 -9.10 -8.75
N LEU A 43 -5.84 -8.69 -8.65
CA LEU A 43 -5.13 -7.96 -9.69
C LEU A 43 -4.89 -8.83 -10.92
N THR A 44 -4.90 -8.18 -12.08
CA THR A 44 -4.36 -8.76 -13.32
C THR A 44 -2.83 -8.71 -13.27
N GLU A 45 -2.15 -9.44 -14.17
CA GLU A 45 -0.69 -9.32 -14.34
C GLU A 45 -0.25 -7.88 -14.60
N ARG A 46 -1.03 -7.14 -15.40
CA ARG A 46 -0.83 -5.70 -15.63
C ARG A 46 -0.98 -4.89 -14.34
N GLY A 47 -1.96 -5.22 -13.51
CA GLY A 47 -2.15 -4.60 -12.19
C GLY A 47 -0.94 -4.80 -11.27
N PHE A 48 -0.33 -5.98 -11.27
CA PHE A 48 0.91 -6.24 -10.56
C PHE A 48 2.07 -5.40 -11.10
N ALA A 49 2.24 -5.34 -12.42
CA ALA A 49 3.29 -4.52 -13.04
C ALA A 49 3.13 -3.03 -12.70
N GLN A 50 1.90 -2.51 -12.72
CA GLN A 50 1.59 -1.14 -12.28
C GLN A 50 2.02 -0.88 -10.84
N ALA A 51 1.71 -1.82 -9.93
CA ALA A 51 2.06 -1.70 -8.52
C ALA A 51 3.57 -1.74 -8.28
N VAL A 52 4.31 -2.57 -9.02
CA VAL A 52 5.79 -2.60 -8.96
C VAL A 52 6.38 -1.25 -9.38
N VAL A 53 5.92 -0.68 -10.51
CA VAL A 53 6.39 0.62 -10.98
C VAL A 53 6.07 1.72 -9.97
N ALA A 54 4.85 1.71 -9.42
CA ALA A 54 4.47 2.65 -8.36
C ALA A 54 5.39 2.53 -7.14
N GLY A 55 5.74 1.31 -6.72
CA GLY A 55 6.66 1.09 -5.60
C GLY A 55 8.04 1.71 -5.83
N LEU A 56 8.60 1.55 -7.03
CA LEU A 56 9.88 2.16 -7.40
C LEU A 56 9.82 3.70 -7.34
N GLN A 57 8.74 4.29 -7.86
CA GLN A 57 8.54 5.74 -7.84
C GLN A 57 8.38 6.27 -6.40
N ILE A 58 7.60 5.58 -5.56
CA ILE A 58 7.41 5.97 -4.16
C ILE A 58 8.74 5.86 -3.41
N ARG A 59 9.52 4.80 -3.62
CA ARG A 59 10.85 4.63 -3.00
C ARG A 59 11.80 5.78 -3.37
N GLN A 60 11.77 6.24 -4.62
CA GLN A 60 12.55 7.41 -5.05
C GLN A 60 12.11 8.69 -4.34
N LEU A 61 10.81 8.87 -4.10
CA LEU A 61 10.27 10.07 -3.44
C LEU A 61 10.58 10.11 -1.94
N VAL A 62 10.49 8.97 -1.25
CA VAL A 62 10.63 8.92 0.22
C VAL A 62 12.06 8.64 0.67
N GLY A 63 12.91 8.08 -0.20
CA GLY A 63 14.26 7.70 0.16
C GLY A 63 14.29 6.88 1.46
N ASN A 64 15.11 7.29 2.42
CA ASN A 64 15.31 6.58 3.70
C ASN A 64 14.42 7.08 4.85
N GLU A 65 13.36 7.82 4.54
CA GLU A 65 12.39 8.26 5.55
C GLU A 65 11.66 7.08 6.21
N THR A 66 11.03 7.34 7.36
CA THR A 66 10.15 6.35 7.97
C THR A 66 8.84 6.27 7.17
N VAL A 67 8.44 5.05 6.81
CA VAL A 67 7.25 4.82 6.00
C VAL A 67 6.24 4.01 6.80
N ARG A 68 5.00 4.50 6.83
CA ARG A 68 3.84 3.77 7.31
C ARG A 68 2.84 3.60 6.17
N VAL A 69 2.41 2.36 5.97
CA VAL A 69 1.46 1.99 4.91
C VAL A 69 0.14 1.58 5.56
N PHE A 70 -0.92 2.20 5.07
CA PHE A 70 -2.30 1.82 5.36
C PHE A 70 -2.92 1.20 4.10
N TYR A 71 -3.70 0.14 4.24
CA TYR A 71 -4.32 -0.53 3.11
C TYR A 71 -5.71 -1.09 3.44
N SER A 72 -6.59 -1.11 2.44
CA SER A 72 -7.92 -1.72 2.50
C SER A 72 -7.83 -3.25 2.60
N PRO A 73 -8.81 -3.93 3.25
CA PRO A 73 -8.80 -5.38 3.37
C PRO A 73 -9.02 -6.14 2.05
N TYR A 74 -9.40 -5.45 0.96
CA TYR A 74 -9.73 -6.04 -0.34
C TYR A 74 -8.48 -6.64 -1.01
N LEU A 75 -8.64 -7.78 -1.68
CA LEU A 75 -7.52 -8.54 -2.24
C LEU A 75 -6.67 -7.71 -3.22
N ARG A 76 -7.31 -7.01 -4.17
CA ARG A 76 -6.62 -6.10 -5.09
C ARG A 76 -5.77 -5.03 -4.39
N ALA A 77 -6.22 -4.50 -3.25
CA ALA A 77 -5.47 -3.52 -2.47
C ALA A 77 -4.28 -4.17 -1.76
N LYS A 78 -4.49 -5.33 -1.13
CA LYS A 78 -3.42 -6.13 -0.52
C LYS A 78 -2.33 -6.51 -1.52
N GLN A 79 -2.71 -7.02 -2.69
CA GLN A 79 -1.77 -7.40 -3.75
C GLN A 79 -1.00 -6.18 -4.29
N THR A 80 -1.66 -5.04 -4.45
CA THR A 80 -0.99 -3.78 -4.84
C THR A 80 0.05 -3.39 -3.79
N MET A 81 -0.33 -3.39 -2.51
CA MET A 81 0.56 -3.06 -1.41
C MET A 81 1.77 -4.01 -1.36
N LEU A 82 1.56 -5.32 -1.43
CA LEU A 82 2.64 -6.30 -1.42
C LEU A 82 3.60 -6.12 -2.61
N ALA A 83 3.10 -5.80 -3.80
CA ALA A 83 3.92 -5.52 -4.96
C ALA A 83 4.73 -4.22 -4.82
N ILE A 84 4.13 -3.17 -4.22
CA ILE A 84 4.82 -1.92 -3.89
C ILE A 84 5.97 -2.16 -2.91
N LEU A 85 5.73 -2.96 -1.86
CA LEU A 85 6.72 -3.22 -0.81
C LEU A 85 7.97 -3.95 -1.32
N ARG A 86 7.93 -4.57 -2.50
CA ARG A 86 9.13 -5.15 -3.14
C ARG A 86 10.22 -4.11 -3.38
N ALA A 87 9.86 -2.83 -3.59
CA ALA A 87 10.82 -1.73 -3.75
C ALA A 87 11.42 -1.24 -2.42
N PHE A 88 10.91 -1.71 -1.29
CA PHE A 88 11.31 -1.32 0.06
C PHE A 88 12.16 -2.38 0.76
N ASP A 89 12.73 -3.32 0.01
CA ASP A 89 13.65 -4.31 0.58
C ASP A 89 14.83 -3.61 1.29
N GLY A 90 15.16 -4.09 2.49
CA GLY A 90 16.14 -3.46 3.37
C GLY A 90 15.71 -2.17 4.09
N GLN A 91 14.45 -1.72 3.95
CA GLN A 91 13.90 -0.59 4.71
C GLN A 91 12.77 -1.05 5.64
N THR A 92 12.81 -0.64 6.90
CA THR A 92 11.73 -0.94 7.84
C THR A 92 10.48 -0.14 7.48
N VAL A 93 9.40 -0.84 7.11
CA VAL A 93 8.09 -0.25 6.82
C VAL A 93 7.09 -0.72 7.87
N GLN A 94 6.28 0.22 8.39
CA GLN A 94 5.20 -0.10 9.32
C GLN A 94 3.91 -0.36 8.54
N LEU A 95 3.30 -1.53 8.72
CA LEU A 95 2.04 -1.88 8.07
C LEU A 95 0.88 -1.76 9.06
N SER A 96 -0.23 -1.16 8.61
CA SER A 96 -1.48 -1.11 9.34
C SER A 96 -2.62 -1.49 8.39
N SER A 97 -3.38 -2.52 8.72
CA SER A 97 -4.66 -2.78 8.06
C SER A 97 -5.75 -2.05 8.82
N GLU A 98 -6.47 -1.15 8.17
CA GLU A 98 -7.71 -0.62 8.72
C GLU A 98 -8.86 -1.58 8.33
N PRO A 99 -9.81 -1.86 9.25
CA PRO A 99 -10.96 -2.72 9.00
C PRO A 99 -11.93 -2.16 7.94
#